data_AF-A0A842RK03-F1
#
_entry.id   AF-A0A842RK03-F1
#
_cell.length_a   1.000
_cell.length_b   1.000
_cell.length_c   1.000
_cell.angle_alpha   90.00
_cell.angle_beta   90.00
_cell.angle_gamma   90.00
#
_symmetry.space_group_name_H-M   'P 1'
#
loop_
_entity.id
_entity.type
_entity.pdbx_description
1 polymer ?
#
loop_
_entity_poly.entity_id
_entity_poly.type
_entity_poly.pdbx_seq_one_letter_code
_entity_poly.pdbx_strand_id
1 'polypeptide(L)'
;MPLSFKTKISILIIVIIAPALSMGINEIFKLFPNTFIDTSPIFFEEDRYARFYYDNGTYGIQQPQELVIINDLVNSSYTNITLTINGKFIGQYWTHPNGTVYQFGKCQNNYSIWGLNTALFKYRGLSIVGGEGIVFSIIDPIGFLGPEGRNYTAVLTKSVMYFPDGIKYKGLLGAHASFEVEIFNNVSRIGTGVYDGTSGMLFSWSGGVEGQKLFLYETDFIISQNRLFSISIKLSSAIVLIVITYIFIRKKWKNKFLSKLYLPQRERIITMAYLILGNIGLLIEVIDIWYYCLFGYIGCMLFHLFYILSLGITIYLLKKSPISLAAAGTEFAFIYFMTLYVGHWYYGLVISTGVFMSYIWVLFSKSWRRISKNESKLRI
;
A
#
# COMPACT_ATOMS: atom_id res chain seq x y z
N MET A 1 -1.92 -11.18 38.75
CA MET A 1 -1.79 -12.55 38.23
C MET A 1 -1.45 -12.47 36.75
N PRO A 2 -0.64 -13.40 36.20
CA PRO A 2 -0.47 -13.49 34.76
C PRO A 2 -1.82 -13.82 34.09
N LEU A 3 -2.11 -13.22 32.94
CA LEU A 3 -3.27 -13.61 32.13
C LEU A 3 -3.26 -15.13 31.89
N SER A 4 -4.43 -15.75 31.99
CA SER A 4 -4.58 -17.17 31.65
C SER A 4 -4.25 -17.38 30.17
N PHE A 5 -3.78 -18.58 29.82
CA PHE A 5 -3.51 -18.92 28.41
C PHE A 5 -4.76 -18.73 27.53
N LYS A 6 -5.94 -19.10 28.04
CA LYS A 6 -7.22 -18.89 27.36
C LYS A 6 -7.46 -17.40 27.08
N THR A 7 -7.22 -16.52 28.06
CA THR A 7 -7.37 -15.07 27.89
C THR A 7 -6.40 -14.52 26.84
N LYS A 8 -5.16 -15.00 26.82
CA LYS A 8 -4.16 -14.59 25.80
C LYS A 8 -4.60 -15.01 24.39
N ILE A 9 -5.11 -16.23 24.22
CA ILE A 9 -5.66 -16.70 22.94
C ILE A 9 -6.86 -15.85 22.52
N SER A 10 -7.78 -15.54 23.44
CA SER A 10 -8.91 -14.66 23.13
C SER A 10 -8.47 -13.26 22.69
N ILE A 11 -7.46 -12.68 23.35
CA ILE A 11 -6.89 -11.38 22.95
C ILE A 11 -6.31 -11.48 21.53
N LEU A 12 -5.53 -12.52 21.24
CA LEU A 12 -4.94 -12.72 19.91
C LEU A 12 -6.03 -12.84 18.83
N ILE A 13 -7.08 -13.61 19.08
CA ILE A 13 -8.21 -13.76 18.16
C ILE A 13 -8.89 -12.40 17.91
N ILE A 14 -9.15 -11.61 18.96
CA ILE A 14 -9.77 -10.29 18.81
C ILE A 14 -8.88 -9.35 17.98
N VAL A 15 -7.56 -9.37 18.21
CA VAL A 15 -6.60 -8.58 17.42
C VAL A 15 -6.61 -8.98 15.94
N ILE A 16 -6.72 -10.27 15.63
CA ILE A 16 -6.79 -10.79 14.24
C ILE A 16 -8.16 -10.50 13.58
N ILE A 17 -9.24 -10.39 14.37
CA ILE A 17 -10.57 -10.06 13.84
C ILE A 17 -10.61 -8.64 13.27
N ALA A 18 -9.84 -7.68 13.82
CA ALA A 18 -9.81 -6.29 13.33
C ALA A 18 -9.41 -6.18 11.84
N PRO A 19 -8.28 -6.73 11.39
CA PRO A 19 -7.92 -6.73 9.97
C PRO A 19 -8.88 -7.59 9.15
N ALA A 20 -9.37 -8.72 9.66
CA ALA A 20 -10.32 -9.56 8.94
C ALA A 20 -11.65 -8.85 8.66
N LEU A 21 -12.19 -8.10 9.64
CA LEU A 21 -13.37 -7.26 9.47
C LEU A 21 -13.09 -6.12 8.49
N SER A 22 -11.94 -5.46 8.60
CA SER A 22 -11.56 -4.42 7.64
C SER A 22 -11.48 -4.97 6.21
N MET A 23 -10.93 -6.16 6.02
CA MET A 23 -10.91 -6.83 4.72
C MET A 23 -12.33 -7.14 4.25
N GLY A 24 -13.19 -7.70 5.10
CA GLY A 24 -14.59 -7.98 4.76
C GLY A 24 -15.40 -6.74 4.39
N ILE A 25 -15.24 -5.65 5.15
CA ILE A 25 -15.90 -4.35 4.87
C ILE A 25 -15.39 -3.78 3.54
N ASN A 26 -14.08 -3.85 3.28
CA ASN A 26 -13.51 -3.46 1.99
C ASN A 26 -14.09 -4.29 0.83
N GLU A 27 -14.30 -5.60 0.99
CA GLU A 27 -14.94 -6.43 -0.03
C GLU A 27 -16.41 -6.08 -0.25
N ILE A 28 -17.15 -5.71 0.81
CA ILE A 28 -18.54 -5.27 0.70
C ILE A 28 -18.63 -3.95 -0.06
N PHE A 29 -17.80 -2.96 0.26
CA PHE A 29 -17.86 -1.66 -0.43
C PHE A 29 -17.57 -1.77 -1.94
N LYS A 30 -16.78 -2.76 -2.37
CA LYS A 30 -16.54 -3.03 -3.80
C LYS A 30 -17.77 -3.49 -4.56
N LEU A 31 -18.79 -4.04 -3.90
CA LEU A 31 -20.05 -4.43 -4.53
C LEU A 31 -20.94 -3.23 -4.86
N PHE A 32 -20.57 -2.03 -4.42
CA PHE A 32 -21.32 -0.81 -4.59
C PHE A 32 -20.49 0.21 -5.40
N PRO A 33 -20.52 0.14 -6.74
CA PRO A 33 -19.67 0.94 -7.62
C PRO A 33 -19.89 2.46 -7.51
N ASN A 34 -20.92 2.91 -6.80
CA ASN A 34 -21.24 4.34 -6.59
C ASN A 34 -21.04 4.83 -5.14
N THR A 35 -20.40 4.05 -4.26
CA THR A 35 -20.14 4.48 -2.87
C THR A 35 -18.66 4.62 -2.59
N PHE A 36 -18.17 5.87 -2.51
CA PHE A 36 -16.91 6.36 -1.89
C PHE A 36 -15.57 5.65 -2.22
N ILE A 37 -15.57 4.54 -2.95
CA ILE A 37 -14.40 3.76 -3.35
C ILE A 37 -14.67 3.25 -4.75
N ASP A 38 -14.51 4.12 -5.75
CA ASP A 38 -14.38 3.56 -7.10
C ASP A 38 -13.06 2.80 -7.13
N THR A 39 -13.16 1.49 -7.37
CA THR A 39 -12.00 0.62 -7.52
C THR A 39 -11.53 0.55 -8.96
N SER A 40 -12.16 1.27 -9.88
CA SER A 40 -11.58 1.57 -11.18
C SER A 40 -10.35 2.48 -10.98
N PRO A 41 -9.29 2.35 -11.79
CA PRO A 41 -8.28 3.39 -11.84
C PRO A 41 -8.95 4.69 -12.30
N ILE A 42 -8.97 5.67 -11.39
CA ILE A 42 -9.42 7.05 -11.66
C ILE A 42 -8.32 7.69 -12.50
N PHE A 43 -8.37 7.39 -13.79
CA PHE A 43 -7.36 7.80 -14.76
C PHE A 43 -7.88 9.00 -15.55
N PHE A 44 -9.02 8.83 -16.23
CA PHE A 44 -9.59 9.80 -17.16
C PHE A 44 -10.96 10.33 -16.71
N GLU A 45 -11.28 10.22 -15.43
CA GLU A 45 -12.60 10.56 -14.88
C GLU A 45 -12.69 11.98 -14.31
N GLU A 46 -11.58 12.72 -14.26
CA GLU A 46 -11.49 14.09 -13.76
C GLU A 46 -10.38 14.84 -14.51
N ASP A 47 -10.39 16.18 -14.43
CA ASP A 47 -9.31 17.01 -14.96
C ASP A 47 -8.02 16.74 -14.19
N ARG A 48 -6.97 16.30 -14.88
CA ARG A 48 -5.70 15.84 -14.27
C ARG A 48 -4.50 16.16 -15.16
N TYR A 49 -3.31 16.15 -14.58
CA TYR A 49 -2.07 16.30 -15.33
C TYR A 49 -0.92 15.42 -14.82
N ALA A 50 0.02 15.18 -15.73
CA ALA A 50 1.25 14.47 -15.46
C ALA A 50 2.41 15.10 -16.23
N ARG A 51 3.53 15.34 -15.55
CA ARG A 51 4.76 15.90 -16.12
C ARG A 51 5.91 14.92 -16.04
N PHE A 52 6.61 14.81 -17.17
CA PHE A 52 7.69 13.87 -17.37
C PHE A 52 8.96 14.59 -17.79
N TYR A 53 10.09 14.09 -17.28
CA TYR A 53 11.37 14.29 -17.95
C TYR A 53 11.38 13.39 -19.18
N TYR A 54 11.54 14.00 -20.35
CA TYR A 54 11.53 13.34 -21.64
C TYR A 54 12.92 13.45 -22.31
N ASP A 55 13.42 12.30 -22.70
CA ASP A 55 14.59 12.14 -23.55
C ASP A 55 14.13 11.45 -24.83
N ASN A 56 14.34 12.10 -25.98
CA ASN A 56 13.92 11.58 -27.28
C ASN A 56 14.87 10.50 -27.82
N GLY A 57 15.96 10.17 -27.11
CA GLY A 57 16.91 9.13 -27.50
C GLY A 57 17.96 9.58 -28.53
N THR A 58 17.95 10.86 -28.92
CA THR A 58 19.00 11.41 -29.80
C THR A 58 20.28 11.67 -28.99
N TYR A 59 21.38 10.99 -29.36
CA TYR A 59 22.68 11.12 -28.71
C TYR A 59 23.20 12.57 -28.76
N GLY A 60 23.07 13.27 -27.65
CA GLY A 60 23.60 14.62 -27.43
C GLY A 60 23.08 15.14 -26.11
N ILE A 61 23.89 15.89 -25.38
CA ILE A 61 23.54 16.48 -24.07
C ILE A 61 22.47 17.57 -24.30
N GLN A 62 21.24 17.17 -24.59
CA GLN A 62 20.09 18.05 -24.46
C GLN A 62 19.57 17.90 -23.04
N GLN A 63 19.26 19.02 -22.40
CA GLN A 63 18.54 18.97 -21.14
C GLN A 63 17.25 18.16 -21.36
N PRO A 64 16.86 17.29 -20.41
CA PRO A 64 15.62 16.55 -20.53
C PRO A 64 14.48 17.54 -20.78
N GLN A 65 13.74 17.30 -21.85
CA GLN A 65 12.59 18.11 -22.22
C GLN A 65 11.44 17.81 -21.24
N GLU A 66 10.54 18.75 -21.07
CA GLU A 66 9.32 18.53 -20.29
C GLU A 66 8.22 18.02 -21.23
N LEU A 67 7.73 16.81 -20.99
CA LEU A 67 6.50 16.32 -21.62
C LEU A 67 5.35 16.45 -20.60
N VAL A 68 4.27 17.11 -21.00
CA VAL A 68 3.08 17.30 -20.16
C VAL A 68 1.89 16.63 -20.83
N ILE A 69 1.18 15.82 -20.05
CA ILE A 69 -0.10 15.23 -20.40
C ILE A 69 -1.17 15.95 -19.59
N ILE A 70 -2.16 16.49 -20.30
CA ILE A 70 -3.32 17.14 -19.70
C ILE A 70 -4.53 16.30 -20.09
N ASN A 71 -5.31 15.93 -19.09
CA ASN A 71 -6.57 15.26 -19.21
C ASN A 71 -7.67 16.28 -18.86
N ASP A 72 -8.57 16.53 -19.81
CA ASP A 72 -9.76 17.36 -19.64
C ASP A 72 -11.03 16.51 -19.79
N LEU A 73 -11.81 16.36 -18.71
CA LEU A 73 -13.06 15.62 -18.72
C LEU A 73 -14.13 16.46 -19.44
N VAL A 74 -14.64 15.93 -20.56
CA VAL A 74 -15.71 16.62 -21.30
C VAL A 74 -17.08 16.15 -20.83
N ASN A 75 -17.24 14.85 -20.58
CA ASN A 75 -18.43 14.25 -19.97
C ASN A 75 -18.15 12.81 -19.51
N SER A 76 -19.17 12.12 -18.99
CA SER A 76 -19.06 10.74 -18.49
C SER A 76 -18.65 9.67 -19.51
N SER A 77 -18.50 10.02 -20.79
CA SER A 77 -18.10 9.11 -21.87
C SER A 77 -16.87 9.56 -22.64
N TYR A 78 -16.46 10.83 -22.48
CA TYR A 78 -15.39 11.43 -23.27
C TYR A 78 -14.47 12.26 -22.41
N THR A 79 -13.20 11.95 -22.56
CA THR A 79 -12.09 12.63 -21.92
C THR A 79 -11.09 13.01 -23.02
N ASN A 80 -10.70 14.28 -23.06
CA ASN A 80 -9.73 14.77 -24.02
C ASN A 80 -8.33 14.71 -23.41
N ILE A 81 -7.40 14.07 -24.09
CA ILE A 81 -6.00 13.98 -23.67
C ILE A 81 -5.15 14.80 -24.60
N THR A 82 -4.51 15.83 -24.06
CA THR A 82 -3.62 16.74 -24.77
C THR A 82 -2.19 16.51 -24.34
N LEU A 83 -1.27 16.47 -25.31
CA LEU A 83 0.16 16.31 -25.06
C LEU A 83 0.94 17.49 -25.58
N THR A 84 1.86 17.97 -24.74
CA THR A 84 2.78 19.06 -25.09
C THR A 84 4.21 18.70 -24.72
N ILE A 85 5.18 19.21 -25.47
CA ILE A 85 6.61 19.12 -25.17
C ILE A 85 7.16 20.55 -25.07
N ASN A 86 7.70 20.91 -23.90
CA ASN A 86 8.15 22.27 -23.57
C ASN A 86 7.09 23.33 -23.91
N GLY A 87 5.83 23.03 -23.60
CA GLY A 87 4.67 23.89 -23.88
C GLY A 87 4.20 23.93 -25.35
N LYS A 88 4.86 23.22 -26.28
CA LYS A 88 4.41 23.11 -27.67
C LYS A 88 3.46 21.93 -27.84
N PHE A 89 2.32 22.15 -28.47
CA PHE A 89 1.36 21.11 -28.80
C PHE A 89 1.97 20.04 -29.71
N ILE A 90 1.79 18.77 -29.33
CA ILE A 90 2.26 17.60 -30.10
C ILE A 90 1.07 16.82 -30.65
N GLY A 91 0.02 16.66 -29.86
CA GLY A 91 -1.16 15.91 -30.28
C GLY A 91 -2.26 15.90 -29.24
N GLN A 92 -3.43 15.45 -29.67
CA GLN A 92 -4.56 15.21 -28.79
C GLN A 92 -5.33 13.98 -29.25
N TYR A 93 -5.97 13.29 -28.32
CA TYR A 93 -6.84 12.16 -28.62
C TYR A 93 -7.91 12.02 -27.54
N TRP A 94 -8.94 11.22 -27.82
CA TRP A 94 -10.09 11.04 -26.93
C TRP A 94 -10.07 9.66 -26.28
N THR A 95 -10.44 9.60 -25.02
CA THR A 95 -10.60 8.35 -24.26
C THR A 95 -11.97 8.28 -23.61
N HIS A 96 -12.41 7.07 -23.34
CA HIS A 96 -13.46 6.83 -22.37
C HIS A 96 -12.84 6.92 -20.97
N PRO A 97 -13.57 7.38 -19.93
CA PRO A 97 -13.02 7.53 -18.59
C PRO A 97 -12.36 6.27 -18.00
N ASN A 98 -12.78 5.08 -18.46
CA ASN A 98 -12.19 3.79 -18.10
C ASN A 98 -10.81 3.48 -18.75
N GLY A 99 -10.26 4.36 -19.58
CA GLY A 99 -8.92 4.23 -20.20
C GLY A 99 -8.90 3.84 -21.68
N THR A 100 -10.02 3.44 -22.29
CA THR A 100 -10.03 2.98 -23.69
C THR A 100 -10.06 4.14 -24.69
N VAL A 101 -9.34 4.02 -25.80
CA VAL A 101 -9.14 5.11 -26.76
C VAL A 101 -10.24 5.14 -27.83
N TYR A 102 -10.73 6.33 -28.18
CA TYR A 102 -11.57 6.54 -29.35
C TYR A 102 -10.72 6.75 -30.60
N GLN A 103 -11.03 6.01 -31.67
CA GLN A 103 -10.49 6.23 -33.00
C GLN A 103 -11.62 6.26 -34.03
N PHE A 104 -11.58 7.21 -34.96
CA PHE A 104 -12.58 7.37 -36.02
C PHE A 104 -14.03 7.42 -35.49
N GLY A 105 -14.23 8.07 -34.34
CA GLY A 105 -15.53 8.23 -33.69
C GLY A 105 -16.06 6.98 -32.97
N LYS A 106 -15.26 5.91 -32.83
CA LYS A 106 -15.63 4.69 -32.11
C LYS A 106 -14.65 4.39 -30.99
N CYS A 107 -15.19 3.99 -29.84
CA CYS A 107 -14.39 3.49 -28.72
C CYS A 107 -13.75 2.16 -29.13
N GLN A 108 -12.43 2.11 -29.13
CA GLN A 108 -11.65 0.90 -29.39
C GLN A 108 -11.43 0.18 -28.07
N ASN A 109 -11.40 -1.16 -28.06
CA ASN A 109 -11.09 -1.93 -26.85
C ASN A 109 -9.59 -1.92 -26.48
N ASN A 110 -8.86 -0.89 -26.92
CA ASN A 110 -7.43 -0.72 -26.67
C ASN A 110 -7.22 0.42 -25.68
N TYR A 111 -6.31 0.22 -24.72
CA TYR A 111 -5.90 1.25 -23.77
C TYR A 111 -4.86 2.18 -24.39
N SER A 112 -4.76 3.41 -23.89
CA SER A 112 -3.67 4.31 -24.28
C SER A 112 -2.33 3.83 -23.68
N ILE A 113 -1.22 4.06 -24.38
CA ILE A 113 0.13 3.88 -23.80
C ILE A 113 0.37 4.76 -22.55
N TRP A 114 -0.46 5.78 -22.34
CA TRP A 114 -0.33 6.71 -21.21
C TRP A 114 -0.99 6.19 -19.93
N GLY A 115 -1.90 5.21 -20.05
CA GLY A 115 -2.38 4.49 -18.88
C GLY A 115 -3.30 3.32 -19.19
N LEU A 116 -3.27 2.36 -18.27
CA LEU A 116 -3.87 1.05 -18.40
C LEU A 116 -4.91 0.86 -17.30
N ASN A 117 -6.07 0.30 -17.65
CA ASN A 117 -7.03 -0.06 -16.62
C ASN A 117 -6.58 -1.33 -15.89
N THR A 118 -5.95 -1.11 -14.75
CA THR A 118 -5.44 -2.14 -13.85
C THR A 118 -6.46 -2.63 -12.83
N ALA A 119 -7.77 -2.34 -12.98
CA ALA A 119 -8.81 -2.80 -12.04
C ALA A 119 -8.81 -4.34 -11.85
N LEU A 120 -8.29 -5.09 -12.82
CA LEU A 120 -8.05 -6.54 -12.74
C LEU A 120 -7.05 -6.97 -11.64
N PHE A 121 -6.19 -6.07 -11.15
CA PHE A 121 -5.09 -6.39 -10.22
C PHE A 121 -5.37 -6.02 -8.76
N LYS A 122 -6.52 -5.39 -8.47
CA LYS A 122 -6.92 -5.01 -7.10
C LYS A 122 -7.45 -6.20 -6.27
N TYR A 123 -7.36 -7.42 -6.79
CA TYR A 123 -7.95 -8.62 -6.20
C TYR A 123 -7.14 -9.14 -5.01
N ARG A 124 -7.52 -8.66 -3.82
CA ARG A 124 -7.18 -9.11 -2.46
C ARG A 124 -5.81 -8.62 -1.97
N GLY A 125 -5.80 -7.89 -0.86
CA GLY A 125 -4.59 -7.50 -0.12
C GLY A 125 -3.73 -8.66 0.43
N LEU A 126 -3.95 -9.89 -0.05
CA LEU A 126 -3.15 -11.10 0.20
C LEU A 126 -2.96 -11.96 -1.07
N SER A 127 -3.45 -11.52 -2.24
CA SER A 127 -3.23 -12.25 -3.49
C SER A 127 -2.90 -11.28 -4.61
N ILE A 128 -1.67 -11.30 -5.09
CA ILE A 128 -1.37 -10.81 -6.44
C ILE A 128 -1.85 -11.91 -7.39
N VAL A 129 -3.18 -12.04 -7.56
CA VAL A 129 -3.76 -12.90 -8.60
C VAL A 129 -4.10 -11.97 -9.76
N GLY A 130 -3.03 -11.48 -10.36
CA GLY A 130 -2.95 -11.03 -11.73
C GLY A 130 -1.54 -11.38 -12.14
N GLY A 131 -1.35 -12.61 -12.62
CA GLY A 131 -0.04 -13.21 -12.82
C GLY A 131 0.82 -12.40 -13.79
N GLU A 132 2.12 -12.48 -13.57
CA GLU A 132 3.10 -12.24 -14.64
C GLU A 132 2.60 -12.96 -15.91
N GLY A 133 2.62 -12.26 -17.04
CA GLY A 133 2.08 -12.73 -18.32
C GLY A 133 0.68 -12.22 -18.69
N ILE A 134 0.02 -11.38 -17.88
CA ILE A 134 -1.23 -10.72 -18.31
C ILE A 134 -0.94 -9.76 -19.46
N VAL A 135 -1.81 -9.81 -20.47
CA VAL A 135 -1.65 -9.11 -21.73
C VAL A 135 -2.71 -8.01 -21.87
N PHE A 136 -2.29 -6.80 -22.20
CA PHE A 136 -3.12 -5.66 -22.55
C PHE A 136 -2.91 -5.29 -24.01
N SER A 137 -4.01 -5.04 -24.72
CA SER A 137 -3.96 -4.38 -26.02
C SER A 137 -3.86 -2.87 -25.77
N ILE A 138 -2.80 -2.26 -26.28
CA ILE A 138 -2.53 -0.83 -26.10
C ILE A 138 -2.38 -0.17 -27.46
N ILE A 139 -2.58 1.15 -27.51
CA ILE A 139 -2.42 1.94 -28.72
C ILE A 139 -1.69 3.23 -28.41
N ASP A 140 -0.85 3.65 -29.34
CA ASP A 140 -0.16 4.94 -29.33
C ASP A 140 -0.89 5.91 -30.25
N PRO A 141 -1.80 6.75 -29.72
CA PRO A 141 -2.71 7.53 -30.56
C PRO A 141 -2.01 8.69 -31.26
N ILE A 142 -0.81 9.07 -30.82
CA ILE A 142 -0.08 10.27 -31.28
C ILE A 142 1.27 9.93 -31.92
N GLY A 143 1.70 8.66 -31.88
CA GLY A 143 2.98 8.23 -32.45
C GLY A 143 4.20 8.55 -31.58
N PHE A 144 4.08 8.48 -30.26
CA PHE A 144 5.21 8.66 -29.33
C PHE A 144 6.29 7.57 -29.48
N LEU A 145 5.90 6.31 -29.67
CA LEU A 145 6.77 5.14 -29.77
C LEU A 145 7.17 4.83 -31.21
N GLY A 146 6.40 5.32 -32.17
CA GLY A 146 6.48 4.98 -33.58
C GLY A 146 5.35 5.64 -34.37
N PRO A 147 4.78 5.01 -35.40
CA PRO A 147 3.70 5.60 -36.17
C PRO A 147 2.42 5.81 -35.35
N GLU A 148 1.73 6.91 -35.66
CA GLU A 148 0.44 7.28 -35.07
C GLU A 148 -0.61 6.17 -35.23
N GLY A 149 -1.39 5.92 -34.18
CA GLY A 149 -2.48 4.95 -34.17
C GLY A 149 -2.02 3.49 -34.21
N ARG A 150 -0.73 3.21 -34.02
CA ARG A 150 -0.22 1.83 -34.01
C ARG A 150 -0.62 1.10 -32.72
N ASN A 151 -1.11 -0.13 -32.89
CA ASN A 151 -1.40 -1.04 -31.79
C ASN A 151 -0.13 -1.77 -31.33
N TYR A 152 -0.04 -1.98 -30.04
CA TYR A 152 1.02 -2.74 -29.38
C TYR A 152 0.41 -3.67 -28.33
N THR A 153 1.26 -4.54 -27.81
CA THR A 153 0.91 -5.47 -26.74
C THR A 153 1.73 -5.13 -25.51
N ALA A 154 1.08 -4.80 -24.39
CA ALA A 154 1.75 -4.70 -23.09
C ALA A 154 1.60 -6.02 -22.34
N VAL A 155 2.71 -6.59 -21.88
CA VAL A 155 2.73 -7.81 -21.06
C VAL A 155 3.26 -7.45 -19.69
N LEU A 156 2.46 -7.70 -18.65
CA LEU A 156 2.91 -7.51 -17.28
C LEU A 156 3.98 -8.54 -16.96
N THR A 157 5.15 -8.08 -16.54
CA THR A 157 6.26 -8.96 -16.18
C THR A 157 6.50 -9.05 -14.69
N LYS A 158 6.20 -7.98 -13.93
CA LYS A 158 6.47 -7.95 -12.50
C LYS A 158 5.57 -6.99 -11.75
N SER A 159 5.22 -7.35 -10.52
CA SER A 159 4.66 -6.41 -9.53
C SER A 159 5.77 -5.87 -8.62
N VAL A 160 5.83 -4.55 -8.48
CA VAL A 160 6.91 -3.83 -7.80
C VAL A 160 6.38 -2.73 -6.88
N MET A 161 7.17 -2.40 -5.87
CA MET A 161 6.92 -1.30 -4.94
C MET A 161 8.07 -0.31 -5.10
N TYR A 162 7.79 0.87 -5.66
CA TYR A 162 8.82 1.90 -5.77
C TYR A 162 8.83 2.76 -4.52
N PHE A 163 10.04 3.01 -4.04
CA PHE A 163 10.29 3.93 -2.95
C PHE A 163 10.73 5.28 -3.56
N PRO A 164 10.46 6.40 -2.89
CA PRO A 164 11.02 7.68 -3.29
C PRO A 164 12.49 7.80 -2.85
N ASP A 165 13.29 6.76 -3.07
CA ASP A 165 14.73 6.73 -2.81
C ASP A 165 15.49 7.29 -4.03
N GLY A 166 15.41 8.61 -4.17
CA GLY A 166 16.20 9.37 -5.13
C GLY A 166 15.43 10.53 -5.76
N ILE A 167 16.18 11.48 -6.32
CA ILE A 167 15.63 12.64 -7.06
C ILE A 167 14.68 12.19 -8.19
N LYS A 168 14.97 11.02 -8.79
CA LYS A 168 14.22 10.43 -9.91
C LYS A 168 12.79 10.00 -9.57
N TYR A 169 12.49 9.72 -8.30
CA TYR A 169 11.18 9.22 -7.87
C TYR A 169 10.53 10.12 -6.80
N LYS A 170 11.06 11.33 -6.61
CA LYS A 170 10.56 12.29 -5.60
C LYS A 170 9.10 12.69 -5.83
N GLY A 171 8.62 12.65 -7.08
CA GLY A 171 7.21 12.88 -7.44
C GLY A 171 6.30 11.66 -7.28
N LEU A 172 6.86 10.47 -7.03
CA LEU A 172 6.13 9.21 -6.88
C LEU A 172 5.89 8.87 -5.39
N LEU A 173 5.62 9.88 -4.57
CA LEU A 173 5.33 9.69 -3.14
C LEU A 173 4.17 8.70 -3.00
N GLY A 174 4.48 7.48 -2.56
CA GLY A 174 3.47 6.47 -2.29
C GLY A 174 3.12 5.52 -3.44
N ALA A 175 3.94 5.42 -4.51
CA ALA A 175 3.82 4.44 -5.58
C ALA A 175 4.07 2.97 -5.12
N HIS A 176 3.18 2.46 -4.27
CA HIS A 176 3.39 1.22 -3.52
C HIS A 176 2.78 -0.03 -4.15
N ALA A 177 2.07 0.14 -5.25
CA ALA A 177 1.58 -0.92 -6.10
C ALA A 177 1.81 -0.46 -7.53
N SER A 178 2.90 -0.88 -8.14
CA SER A 178 3.23 -0.58 -9.52
C SER A 178 3.53 -1.87 -10.27
N PHE A 179 3.45 -1.81 -11.59
CA PHE A 179 3.69 -2.96 -12.45
C PHE A 179 4.72 -2.60 -13.50
N GLU A 180 5.70 -3.47 -13.67
CA GLU A 180 6.60 -3.43 -14.82
C GLU A 180 5.94 -4.19 -15.96
N VAL A 181 5.92 -3.57 -17.12
CA VAL A 181 5.40 -4.17 -18.35
C VAL A 181 6.46 -4.14 -19.43
N GLU A 182 6.49 -5.20 -20.24
CA GLU A 182 7.22 -5.23 -21.50
C GLU A 182 6.26 -4.92 -22.65
N ILE A 183 6.74 -4.15 -23.62
CA ILE A 183 5.92 -3.65 -24.71
C ILE A 183 6.41 -4.27 -26.01
N PHE A 184 5.49 -4.86 -26.76
CA PHE A 184 5.79 -5.57 -27.99
C PHE A 184 5.07 -4.94 -29.18
N ASN A 185 5.81 -4.83 -30.28
CA ASN A 185 5.23 -4.68 -31.61
C ASN A 185 5.26 -6.06 -32.28
N ASN A 186 4.09 -6.70 -32.39
CA ASN A 186 3.97 -8.12 -32.71
C ASN A 186 4.79 -8.98 -31.73
N VAL A 187 5.88 -9.60 -32.19
CA VAL A 187 6.77 -10.47 -31.39
C VAL A 187 8.03 -9.76 -30.91
N SER A 188 8.29 -8.54 -31.37
CA SER A 188 9.52 -7.81 -31.04
C SER A 188 9.28 -6.90 -29.85
N ARG A 189 10.07 -7.08 -28.78
CA ARG A 189 10.08 -6.17 -27.63
C ARG A 189 10.65 -4.82 -28.07
N ILE A 190 9.87 -3.75 -27.92
CA ILE A 190 10.26 -2.39 -28.30
C ILE A 190 10.54 -1.48 -27.10
N GLY A 191 10.11 -1.87 -25.90
CA GLY A 191 10.34 -1.07 -24.70
C GLY A 191 9.82 -1.71 -23.44
N THR A 192 10.00 -0.99 -22.34
CA THR A 192 9.46 -1.31 -21.03
C THR A 192 8.76 -0.09 -20.45
N GLY A 193 7.75 -0.34 -19.63
CA GLY A 193 6.99 0.68 -18.94
C GLY A 193 6.77 0.32 -17.49
N VAL A 194 6.56 1.33 -16.67
CA VAL A 194 6.11 1.18 -15.28
C VAL A 194 4.79 1.90 -15.14
N TYR A 195 3.75 1.21 -14.67
CA TYR A 195 2.42 1.79 -14.45
C TYR A 195 2.03 1.71 -13.00
N ASP A 196 1.27 2.70 -12.54
CA ASP A 196 0.65 2.68 -11.24
C ASP A 196 -0.53 1.71 -11.18
N GLY A 197 -0.60 0.92 -10.14
CA GLY A 197 -1.66 -0.06 -9.96
C GLY A 197 -2.96 0.51 -9.44
N THR A 198 -2.98 1.77 -8.98
CA THR A 198 -4.20 2.38 -8.45
C THR A 198 -4.87 3.37 -9.39
N SER A 199 -4.09 4.16 -10.11
CA SER A 199 -4.51 5.16 -11.10
C SER A 199 -4.30 4.69 -12.54
N GLY A 200 -3.55 3.60 -12.77
CA GLY A 200 -3.26 3.11 -14.12
C GLY A 200 -2.27 3.96 -14.91
N MET A 201 -1.80 5.09 -14.36
CA MET A 201 -0.93 6.06 -15.02
C MET A 201 0.47 5.51 -15.28
N LEU A 202 1.06 5.85 -16.43
CA LEU A 202 2.46 5.62 -16.73
C LEU A 202 3.38 6.44 -15.80
N PHE A 203 4.33 5.79 -15.15
CA PHE A 203 5.37 6.42 -14.31
C PHE A 203 6.70 6.55 -15.02
N SER A 204 7.07 5.55 -15.81
CA SER A 204 8.30 5.63 -16.59
C SER A 204 8.24 4.76 -17.82
N TRP A 205 9.01 5.15 -18.82
CA TRP A 205 9.14 4.43 -20.06
C TRP A 205 10.60 4.38 -20.48
N SER A 206 10.99 3.27 -21.10
CA SER A 206 12.28 3.15 -21.78
C SER A 206 12.14 2.30 -23.04
N GLY A 207 12.42 2.87 -24.20
CA GLY A 207 12.35 2.21 -25.50
C GLY A 207 11.48 2.97 -26.50
N GLY A 208 11.18 2.34 -27.63
CA GLY A 208 10.64 2.99 -28.83
C GLY A 208 11.67 3.05 -29.95
N VAL A 209 11.27 3.55 -31.12
CA VAL A 209 12.10 3.53 -32.34
C VAL A 209 13.44 4.25 -32.15
N GLU A 210 13.46 5.32 -31.36
CA GLU A 210 14.67 6.14 -31.14
C GLU A 210 15.30 5.91 -29.76
N GLY A 211 14.74 5.02 -28.94
CA GLY A 211 15.21 4.78 -27.57
C GLY A 211 14.74 5.83 -26.58
N GLN A 212 13.53 6.35 -26.77
CA GLN A 212 12.90 7.35 -25.92
C GLN A 212 12.85 6.92 -24.44
N LYS A 213 12.97 7.88 -23.53
CA LYS A 213 12.82 7.65 -22.09
C LYS A 213 11.91 8.70 -21.47
N LEU A 214 11.08 8.25 -20.53
CA LEU A 214 10.20 9.10 -19.74
C LEU A 214 10.35 8.77 -18.26
N PHE A 215 10.37 9.81 -17.44
CA PHE A 215 10.31 9.67 -15.98
C PHE A 215 9.35 10.71 -15.40
N LEU A 216 8.27 10.24 -14.79
CA LEU A 216 7.30 11.09 -14.12
C LEU A 216 7.96 11.78 -12.93
N TYR A 217 7.79 13.09 -12.82
CA TYR A 217 8.33 13.85 -11.69
C TYR A 217 7.28 14.70 -10.98
N GLU A 218 6.10 14.91 -11.59
CA GLU A 218 5.00 15.65 -10.99
C GLU A 218 3.67 15.17 -11.57
N THR A 219 2.66 15.03 -10.72
CA THR A 219 1.31 14.66 -11.13
C THR A 219 0.31 14.99 -10.02
N ASP A 220 -0.94 15.20 -10.39
CA ASP A 220 -2.06 15.25 -9.46
C ASP A 220 -2.97 14.01 -9.53
N PHE A 221 -2.63 13.00 -10.34
CA PHE A 221 -3.33 11.71 -10.34
C PHE A 221 -3.24 11.08 -8.96
N ILE A 222 -4.33 10.48 -8.50
CA ILE A 222 -4.41 10.03 -7.12
C ILE A 222 -3.79 8.64 -6.96
N ILE A 223 -2.49 8.64 -6.67
CA ILE A 223 -1.68 7.44 -6.44
C ILE A 223 -1.99 6.87 -5.05
N SER A 224 -2.22 5.56 -4.97
CA SER A 224 -2.41 4.75 -3.75
C SER A 224 -3.65 5.03 -2.88
N GLN A 225 -4.75 5.57 -3.43
CA GLN A 225 -5.99 5.88 -2.68
C GLN A 225 -6.58 4.72 -1.86
N ASN A 226 -6.57 3.51 -2.41
CA ASN A 226 -7.19 2.33 -1.78
C ASN A 226 -6.67 2.08 -0.35
N ARG A 227 -5.43 2.53 -0.06
CA ARG A 227 -4.85 2.36 1.27
C ARG A 227 -5.36 3.40 2.26
N LEU A 228 -5.53 4.68 1.91
CA LEU A 228 -6.06 5.73 2.79
C LEU A 228 -7.42 5.35 3.40
N PHE A 229 -8.30 4.87 2.53
CA PHE A 229 -9.60 4.38 2.94
C PHE A 229 -9.49 3.12 3.82
N SER A 230 -8.60 2.19 3.44
CA SER A 230 -8.30 1.01 4.25
C SER A 230 -7.73 1.38 5.63
N ILE A 231 -6.93 2.45 5.77
CA ILE A 231 -6.44 2.93 7.08
C ILE A 231 -7.63 3.33 7.95
N SER A 232 -8.52 4.15 7.39
CA SER A 232 -9.67 4.69 8.10
C SER A 232 -10.58 3.58 8.58
N ILE A 233 -10.81 2.55 7.76
CA ILE A 233 -11.57 1.35 8.15
C ILE A 233 -10.82 0.51 9.17
N LYS A 234 -9.53 0.21 8.97
CA LYS A 234 -8.74 -0.58 9.92
C LYS A 234 -8.73 0.08 11.30
N LEU A 235 -8.48 1.40 11.36
CA LEU A 235 -8.48 2.18 12.59
C LEU A 235 -9.85 2.20 13.25
N SER A 236 -10.92 2.46 12.48
CA SER A 236 -12.29 2.47 13.00
C SER A 236 -12.69 1.10 13.55
N SER A 237 -12.37 0.03 12.82
CA SER A 237 -12.64 -1.35 13.23
C SER A 237 -11.88 -1.71 14.51
N ALA A 238 -10.61 -1.32 14.63
CA ALA A 238 -9.80 -1.50 15.83
C ALA A 238 -10.40 -0.78 17.04
N ILE A 239 -10.77 0.50 16.89
CA ILE A 239 -11.40 1.29 17.97
C ILE A 239 -12.71 0.65 18.41
N VAL A 240 -13.58 0.28 17.45
CA VAL A 240 -14.87 -0.37 17.74
C VAL A 240 -14.67 -1.68 18.50
N LEU A 241 -13.73 -2.52 18.08
CA LEU A 241 -13.42 -3.77 18.78
C LEU A 241 -12.89 -3.56 20.20
N ILE A 242 -12.03 -2.56 20.40
CA ILE A 242 -11.50 -2.19 21.73
C ILE A 242 -12.65 -1.74 22.63
N VAL A 243 -13.53 -0.86 22.15
CA VAL A 243 -14.68 -0.34 22.91
C VAL A 243 -15.66 -1.46 23.26
N ILE A 244 -16.04 -2.28 22.27
CA ILE A 244 -16.93 -3.43 22.47
C ILE A 244 -16.33 -4.36 23.53
N THR A 245 -15.06 -4.74 23.36
CA THR A 245 -14.38 -5.63 24.30
C THR A 245 -14.37 -5.04 25.71
N TYR A 246 -14.05 -3.74 25.86
CA TYR A 246 -14.07 -3.05 27.14
C TYR A 246 -15.44 -3.10 27.82
N ILE A 247 -16.53 -2.88 27.08
CA ILE A 247 -17.90 -2.96 27.61
C ILE A 247 -18.18 -4.38 28.10
N PHE A 248 -17.87 -5.40 27.30
CA PHE A 248 -18.11 -6.81 27.65
C PHE A 248 -17.36 -7.25 28.90
N ILE A 249 -16.09 -6.85 29.05
CA ILE A 249 -15.27 -7.24 30.21
C ILE A 249 -15.50 -6.38 31.46
N ARG A 250 -16.10 -5.18 31.32
CA ARG A 250 -16.43 -4.29 32.45
C ARG A 250 -17.82 -4.58 33.03
N LYS A 251 -18.81 -4.84 32.17
CA LYS A 251 -20.21 -4.95 32.59
C LYS A 251 -20.46 -6.28 33.31
N LYS A 252 -21.16 -6.21 34.45
CA LYS A 252 -21.69 -7.40 35.12
C LYS A 252 -22.99 -7.80 34.42
N TRP A 253 -22.93 -8.83 33.59
CA TRP A 253 -24.10 -9.31 32.85
C TRP A 253 -24.95 -10.24 33.70
N LYS A 254 -26.28 -10.13 33.59
CA LYS A 254 -27.23 -11.07 34.21
C LYS A 254 -27.23 -12.44 33.53
N ASN A 255 -26.82 -12.50 32.26
CA ASN A 255 -26.75 -13.73 31.48
C ASN A 255 -25.54 -14.59 31.92
N LYS A 256 -25.77 -15.87 32.20
CA LYS A 256 -24.77 -16.84 32.70
C LYS A 256 -23.57 -17.06 31.76
N PHE A 257 -23.76 -16.88 30.45
CA PHE A 257 -22.67 -16.97 29.48
C PHE A 257 -21.83 -15.70 29.49
N LEU A 258 -22.46 -14.52 29.38
CA LEU A 258 -21.76 -13.23 29.35
C LEU A 258 -21.15 -12.83 30.69
N SER A 259 -21.69 -13.32 31.82
CA SER A 259 -21.13 -13.06 33.14
C SER A 259 -19.70 -13.61 33.28
N LYS A 260 -19.33 -14.62 32.48
CA LYS A 260 -17.96 -15.17 32.43
C LYS A 260 -16.95 -14.24 31.76
N LEU A 261 -17.41 -13.24 31.01
CA LEU A 261 -16.54 -12.26 30.35
C LEU A 261 -16.08 -11.15 31.30
N TYR A 262 -16.77 -10.95 32.42
CA TYR A 262 -16.40 -9.95 33.41
C TYR A 262 -15.00 -10.23 33.97
N LEU A 263 -14.13 -9.22 33.90
CA LEU A 263 -12.78 -9.27 34.44
C LEU A 263 -12.62 -8.30 35.63
N PRO A 264 -11.88 -8.69 36.67
CA PRO A 264 -11.44 -7.78 37.73
C PRO A 264 -10.69 -6.57 37.16
N GLN A 265 -10.74 -5.42 37.85
CA GLN A 265 -10.17 -4.15 37.35
C GLN A 265 -8.72 -4.26 36.87
N ARG A 266 -7.86 -4.96 37.61
CA ARG A 266 -6.45 -5.15 37.24
C ARG A 266 -6.31 -5.96 35.95
N GLU A 267 -7.03 -7.07 35.82
CA GLU A 267 -7.01 -7.90 34.61
C GLU A 267 -7.62 -7.19 33.41
N ARG A 268 -8.65 -6.38 33.63
CA ARG A 268 -9.25 -5.53 32.59
C ARG A 268 -8.22 -4.55 32.01
N ILE A 269 -7.51 -3.79 32.86
CA ILE A 269 -6.48 -2.83 32.40
C ILE A 269 -5.42 -3.54 31.57
N ILE A 270 -4.98 -4.70 32.04
CA ILE A 270 -4.00 -5.54 31.38
C ILE A 270 -4.48 -6.00 30.00
N THR A 271 -5.68 -6.57 29.94
CA THR A 271 -6.29 -7.06 28.69
C THR A 271 -6.42 -5.91 27.68
N MET A 272 -6.85 -4.73 28.13
CA MET A 272 -6.95 -3.56 27.26
C MET A 272 -5.58 -3.10 26.73
N ALA A 273 -4.53 -3.10 27.57
CA ALA A 273 -3.19 -2.73 27.13
C ALA A 273 -2.66 -3.66 26.03
N TYR A 274 -2.85 -4.98 26.19
CA TYR A 274 -2.46 -5.95 25.15
C TYR A 274 -3.29 -5.82 23.86
N LEU A 275 -4.60 -5.55 23.97
CA LEU A 275 -5.44 -5.28 22.80
C LEU A 275 -4.99 -4.04 22.03
N ILE A 276 -4.67 -2.95 22.75
CA ILE A 276 -4.19 -1.71 22.15
C ILE A 276 -2.84 -1.96 21.46
N LEU A 277 -1.88 -2.59 22.14
CA LEU A 277 -0.57 -2.90 21.57
C LEU A 277 -0.67 -3.81 20.33
N GLY A 278 -1.53 -4.84 20.37
CA GLY A 278 -1.75 -5.72 19.22
C GLY A 278 -2.36 -5.01 18.02
N ASN A 279 -3.35 -4.13 18.24
CA ASN A 279 -3.95 -3.34 17.17
C ASN A 279 -2.97 -2.27 16.63
N ILE A 280 -2.17 -1.64 17.48
CA ILE A 280 -1.09 -0.74 17.04
C ILE A 280 -0.11 -1.51 16.16
N GLY A 281 0.30 -2.71 16.56
CA GLY A 281 1.21 -3.54 15.75
C GLY A 281 0.70 -3.84 14.35
N LEU A 282 -0.61 -4.01 14.19
CA LEU A 282 -1.26 -4.18 12.88
C LEU A 282 -1.47 -2.87 12.11
N LEU A 283 -1.60 -1.75 12.81
CA LEU A 283 -1.68 -0.42 12.21
C LEU A 283 -0.31 0.11 11.77
N ILE A 284 0.78 -0.37 12.39
CA ILE A 284 2.15 0.02 12.04
C ILE A 284 2.46 -0.31 10.58
N GLU A 285 2.02 -1.46 10.05
CA GLU A 285 2.09 -1.76 8.60
C GLU A 285 1.63 -0.57 7.74
N VAL A 286 0.53 0.03 8.16
CA VAL A 286 -0.20 1.05 7.42
C VAL A 286 0.38 2.45 7.66
N ILE A 287 0.89 2.70 8.88
CA ILE A 287 1.56 3.95 9.27
C ILE A 287 2.96 4.03 8.67
N ASP A 288 3.71 2.94 8.67
CA ASP A 288 5.05 2.86 8.08
C ASP A 288 4.98 3.32 6.64
N ILE A 289 4.08 2.72 5.85
CA ILE A 289 3.72 3.12 4.48
C ILE A 289 3.58 4.64 4.30
N TRP A 290 3.07 5.37 5.30
CA TRP A 290 2.85 6.82 5.24
C TRP A 290 4.02 7.66 5.74
N TYR A 291 4.68 7.25 6.83
CA TYR A 291 5.91 7.91 7.28
C TYR A 291 7.04 7.76 6.24
N TYR A 292 7.01 6.71 5.40
CA TYR A 292 7.85 6.60 4.20
C TYR A 292 7.64 7.75 3.20
N CYS A 293 6.42 8.29 3.06
CA CYS A 293 6.18 9.41 2.14
C CYS A 293 6.83 10.71 2.62
N LEU A 294 6.97 10.90 3.94
CA LEU A 294 7.55 12.13 4.52
C LEU A 294 9.06 12.05 4.69
N PHE A 295 9.60 10.88 5.05
CA PHE A 295 11.01 10.71 5.41
C PHE A 295 11.71 9.55 4.68
N GLY A 296 11.07 8.97 3.67
CA GLY A 296 11.62 7.88 2.86
C GLY A 296 11.88 6.61 3.67
N TYR A 297 12.72 5.73 3.11
CA TYR A 297 13.16 4.48 3.73
C TYR A 297 13.73 4.68 5.16
N ILE A 298 14.50 5.76 5.36
CA ILE A 298 15.13 6.10 6.63
C ILE A 298 14.08 6.34 7.72
N GLY A 299 12.98 7.03 7.41
CA GLY A 299 11.90 7.32 8.36
C GLY A 299 11.30 6.06 8.99
N CYS A 300 11.07 5.03 8.19
CA CYS A 300 10.54 3.78 8.73
C CYS A 300 11.59 2.96 9.49
N MET A 301 12.83 2.94 9.01
CA MET A 301 13.93 2.32 9.78
C MET A 301 14.01 2.94 11.18
N LEU A 302 13.91 4.26 11.28
CA LEU A 302 13.85 5.00 12.56
C LEU A 302 12.60 4.64 13.38
N PHE A 303 11.45 4.48 12.74
CA PHE A 303 10.21 4.08 13.42
C PHE A 303 10.29 2.67 14.01
N HIS A 304 10.80 1.69 13.27
CA HIS A 304 11.05 0.34 13.80
C HIS A 304 12.11 0.35 14.90
N LEU A 305 13.19 1.11 14.73
CA LEU A 305 14.18 1.33 15.79
C LEU A 305 13.53 1.91 17.04
N PHE A 306 12.64 2.90 16.92
CA PHE A 306 11.91 3.47 18.03
C PHE A 306 10.96 2.46 18.68
N TYR A 307 10.28 1.63 17.89
CA TYR A 307 9.43 0.55 18.38
C TYR A 307 10.23 -0.50 19.15
N ILE A 308 11.39 -0.92 18.62
CA ILE A 308 12.35 -1.82 19.29
C ILE A 308 12.84 -1.22 20.60
N LEU A 309 13.22 0.06 20.59
CA LEU A 309 13.68 0.76 21.78
C LEU A 309 12.55 0.88 22.81
N SER A 310 11.32 1.16 22.39
CA SER A 310 10.14 1.23 23.25
C SER A 310 9.81 -0.13 23.87
N LEU A 311 9.88 -1.20 23.07
CA LEU A 311 9.76 -2.58 23.55
C LEU A 311 10.90 -2.91 24.53
N GLY A 312 12.14 -2.54 24.20
CA GLY A 312 13.33 -2.75 25.02
C GLY A 312 13.26 -2.03 26.37
N ILE A 313 12.82 -0.77 26.39
CA ILE A 313 12.58 0.01 27.60
C ILE A 313 11.45 -0.64 28.40
N THR A 314 10.34 -1.02 27.77
CA THR A 314 9.22 -1.70 28.44
C THR A 314 9.69 -3.01 29.07
N ILE A 315 10.50 -3.79 28.37
CA ILE A 315 11.13 -5.03 28.84
C ILE A 315 12.07 -4.78 30.03
N TYR A 316 12.94 -3.77 29.92
CA TYR A 316 13.92 -3.40 30.93
C TYR A 316 13.23 -2.97 32.22
N LEU A 317 12.23 -2.08 32.10
CA LEU A 317 11.41 -1.62 33.22
C LEU A 317 10.60 -2.77 33.86
N LEU A 318 10.16 -3.75 33.07
CA LEU A 318 9.48 -4.95 33.55
C LEU A 318 10.43 -6.02 34.15
N LYS A 319 11.75 -5.74 34.20
CA LYS A 319 12.80 -6.55 34.84
C LYS A 319 12.71 -8.05 34.54
N LYS A 320 12.64 -8.49 33.27
CA LYS A 320 12.67 -9.95 32.97
C LYS A 320 13.09 -10.44 31.55
N SER A 321 13.82 -11.57 31.61
CA SER A 321 13.79 -12.82 30.80
C SER A 321 14.46 -12.82 29.41
N PRO A 322 15.23 -13.87 29.03
CA PRO A 322 15.88 -14.04 27.71
C PRO A 322 14.90 -14.03 26.52
N ILE A 323 13.60 -14.28 26.76
CA ILE A 323 12.53 -14.13 25.75
C ILE A 323 12.43 -12.70 25.21
N SER A 324 12.87 -11.70 25.99
CA SER A 324 12.88 -10.31 25.54
C SER A 324 14.01 -9.98 24.56
N LEU A 325 15.15 -10.68 24.68
CA LEU A 325 16.20 -10.67 23.67
C LEU A 325 15.72 -11.34 22.38
N ALA A 326 14.85 -12.36 22.47
CA ALA A 326 14.24 -12.97 21.29
C ALA A 326 13.30 -12.00 20.56
N ALA A 327 12.49 -11.21 21.28
CA ALA A 327 11.63 -10.18 20.67
C ALA A 327 12.43 -9.04 20.02
N ALA A 328 13.51 -8.59 20.66
CA ALA A 328 14.41 -7.60 20.05
C ALA A 328 15.18 -8.19 18.85
N GLY A 329 15.66 -9.44 18.98
CA GLY A 329 16.37 -10.15 17.91
C GLY A 329 15.49 -10.45 16.70
N THR A 330 14.20 -10.73 16.90
CA THR A 330 13.25 -10.86 15.78
C THR A 330 13.14 -9.54 15.04
N GLU A 331 12.93 -8.42 15.73
CA GLU A 331 12.86 -7.12 15.05
C GLU A 331 14.16 -6.75 14.32
N PHE A 332 15.34 -7.03 14.90
CA PHE A 332 16.61 -6.83 14.18
C PHE A 332 16.71 -7.67 12.91
N ALA A 333 16.28 -8.94 12.97
CA ALA A 333 16.19 -9.79 11.78
C ALA A 333 15.19 -9.22 10.76
N PHE A 334 14.07 -8.66 11.21
CA PHE A 334 13.09 -8.01 10.33
C PHE A 334 13.64 -6.74 9.69
N ILE A 335 14.34 -5.87 10.42
CA ILE A 335 15.05 -4.71 9.86
C ILE A 335 16.05 -5.15 8.77
N TYR A 336 16.78 -6.24 9.02
CA TYR A 336 17.69 -6.81 8.02
C TYR A 336 16.94 -7.31 6.77
N PHE A 337 15.84 -8.05 6.94
CA PHE A 337 15.00 -8.50 5.83
C PHE A 337 14.33 -7.35 5.08
N MET A 338 13.92 -6.29 5.77
CA MET A 338 13.44 -5.05 5.14
C MET A 338 14.51 -4.52 4.20
N THR A 339 15.75 -4.41 4.66
CA THR A 339 16.88 -3.94 3.84
C THR A 339 17.10 -4.83 2.60
N LEU A 340 16.98 -6.15 2.74
CA LEU A 340 17.15 -7.09 1.62
C LEU A 340 16.02 -7.03 0.59
N TYR A 341 14.82 -6.69 1.03
CA TYR A 341 13.62 -6.75 0.20
C TYR A 341 13.07 -5.38 -0.20
N VAL A 342 13.85 -4.31 -0.02
CA VAL A 342 13.52 -3.00 -0.60
C VAL A 342 13.30 -3.18 -2.11
N GLY A 343 12.25 -2.54 -2.64
CA GLY A 343 11.82 -2.67 -4.03
C GLY A 343 10.94 -3.89 -4.35
N HIS A 344 10.79 -4.85 -3.44
CA HIS A 344 9.94 -6.03 -3.64
C HIS A 344 8.51 -5.83 -3.12
N TRP A 345 7.54 -6.47 -3.80
CA TRP A 345 6.12 -6.36 -3.46
C TRP A 345 5.74 -6.90 -2.07
N TYR A 346 6.49 -7.86 -1.52
CA TYR A 346 6.23 -8.43 -0.20
C TYR A 346 6.90 -7.67 0.95
N TYR A 347 7.61 -6.58 0.67
CA TYR A 347 8.26 -5.73 1.67
C TYR A 347 7.29 -5.30 2.80
N GLY A 348 6.08 -4.84 2.44
CA GLY A 348 5.05 -4.46 3.41
C GLY A 348 4.60 -5.61 4.32
N LEU A 349 4.60 -6.85 3.80
CA LEU A 349 4.26 -8.05 4.56
C LEU A 349 5.39 -8.45 5.51
N VAL A 350 6.65 -8.26 5.11
CA VAL A 350 7.83 -8.49 5.98
C VAL A 350 7.80 -7.54 7.18
N ILE A 351 7.47 -6.27 6.97
CA ILE A 351 7.33 -5.25 8.02
C ILE A 351 6.26 -5.61 9.05
N SER A 352 5.04 -5.88 8.58
CA SER A 352 3.90 -6.12 9.46
C SER A 352 4.04 -7.41 10.26
N THR A 353 4.65 -8.42 9.63
CA THR A 353 4.93 -9.70 10.28
C THR A 353 5.91 -9.53 11.43
N GLY A 354 6.92 -8.66 11.32
CA GLY A 354 7.90 -8.44 12.38
C GLY A 354 7.29 -7.89 13.66
N VAL A 355 6.62 -6.75 13.53
CA VAL A 355 5.97 -6.05 14.63
C VAL A 355 4.92 -6.93 15.32
N PHE A 356 4.15 -7.67 14.52
CA PHE A 356 3.15 -8.60 15.04
C PHE A 356 3.76 -9.82 15.74
N MET A 357 4.86 -10.38 15.22
CA MET A 357 5.58 -11.48 15.86
C MET A 357 6.19 -11.05 17.19
N SER A 358 6.75 -9.84 17.27
CA SER A 358 7.25 -9.26 18.52
C SER A 358 6.13 -9.03 19.53
N TYR A 359 4.96 -8.58 19.07
CA TYR A 359 3.75 -8.52 19.90
C TYR A 359 3.36 -9.91 20.44
N ILE A 360 3.35 -10.95 19.61
CA ILE A 360 3.07 -12.34 20.04
C ILE A 360 4.06 -12.77 21.13
N TRP A 361 5.36 -12.53 20.94
CA TRP A 361 6.38 -12.82 21.95
C TRP A 361 6.09 -12.13 23.28
N VAL A 362 5.72 -10.84 23.25
CA VAL A 362 5.37 -10.06 24.44
C VAL A 362 4.11 -10.62 25.11
N LEU A 363 3.06 -10.95 24.34
CA LEU A 363 1.80 -11.52 24.84
C LEU A 363 2.03 -12.87 25.54
N PHE A 364 2.87 -13.74 24.97
CA PHE A 364 3.12 -15.08 25.51
C PHE A 364 4.27 -15.17 26.52
N SER A 365 5.04 -14.09 26.71
CA SER A 365 6.11 -14.04 27.72
C SER A 365 5.59 -14.39 29.13
N LYS A 366 6.36 -15.21 29.87
CA LYS A 366 6.01 -15.71 31.23
C LYS A 366 6.15 -14.64 32.34
N SER A 367 6.25 -13.36 31.98
CA SER A 367 6.97 -12.36 32.77
C SER A 367 6.26 -11.92 34.06
N TRP A 368 4.93 -11.85 34.10
CA TRP A 368 4.27 -11.16 35.21
C TRP A 368 4.15 -11.89 36.55
N ARG A 369 4.66 -13.12 36.66
CA ARG A 369 4.69 -13.84 37.95
C ARG A 369 5.66 -13.26 38.99
N ARG A 370 6.66 -12.42 38.64
CA ARG A 370 7.66 -11.94 39.63
C ARG A 370 7.30 -10.62 40.30
N ILE A 371 6.64 -9.68 39.63
CA ILE A 371 6.39 -8.34 40.20
C ILE A 371 5.48 -8.44 41.44
N SER A 372 4.46 -9.31 41.42
CA SER A 372 3.59 -9.47 42.60
C SER A 372 4.22 -10.18 43.80
N LYS A 373 5.35 -10.89 43.61
CA LYS A 373 6.06 -11.53 44.73
C LYS A 373 7.00 -10.57 45.48
N ASN A 374 7.39 -9.47 44.85
CA ASN A 374 8.21 -8.44 45.50
C ASN A 374 7.36 -7.34 46.14
N GLU A 375 6.18 -7.01 45.59
CA GLU A 375 5.23 -6.09 46.25
C GLU A 375 4.69 -6.66 47.58
N SER A 376 4.58 -7.98 47.72
CA SER A 376 4.20 -8.63 48.99
C SER A 376 5.34 -8.66 50.02
N LYS A 377 6.58 -8.34 49.62
CA LYS A 377 7.75 -8.26 50.53
C LYS A 377 8.09 -6.82 50.94
N LEU A 378 7.48 -5.83 50.30
CA LEU A 378 7.65 -4.40 50.59
C LEU A 378 6.46 -3.81 51.39
N ARG A 379 5.57 -4.68 51.88
CA ARG A 379 4.63 -4.36 52.96
C ARG A 379 5.10 -5.06 54.22
N ILE A 380 6.09 -4.48 54.88
CA ILE A 380 6.34 -4.64 56.32
C ILE A 380 6.29 -3.24 56.89
#